data_AF-A0A9Q9WA90-F1
#
_entry.id   AF-A0A9Q9WA90-F1
#
_cell.length_a   1.000
_cell.length_b   1.000
_cell.length_c   1.000
_cell.angle_alpha   90.00
_cell.angle_beta   90.00
_cell.angle_gamma   90.00
#
_symmetry.space_group_name_H-M   'P 1'
#
loop_
_entity.id
_entity.type
_entity.pdbx_description
1 polymer ?
#
loop_
_entity_poly.entity_id
_entity_poly.type
_entity_poly.pdbx_seq_one_letter_code
_entity_poly.pdbx_strand_id
1 'polypeptide(L)'
;MYLYTCKPLMMGSKSDAVPPEDRLSDAATLPNKTKADYLKTINPSRKTLSSLEAKLIFGVLDESIHQMEIVSLIPTLLSSPEALSQSLGEEVVHALKEHQRLGEKYQAIVLDASFEQIELKEQLAKSTKAVQDSFHNIMRLLKATPTTREVLKGIEPNPGGEMETQKLKDGLCDLREIVLERLLTTPAEERERREMMLEVSLRHSANQELIYSLEKEVASAIKDKDTETSTLNNKVHQLRNSLHQMEKGLEDFIVRTQQDAEKQSQSDTKTSEGKRARLQQEASQLSAQLNNVTAEDRERELALQKKKYKEETEIENWIQKYDTEIGEKQTDLEEMTRMYEADMAELRVLEEHSAVLDLEYSQIMEERQEAQKQREQQEREREMQSQAATVIQAHWRGFCVRKAMKANAKPKKGKKGKGKKGK
;
A
#
# COMPACT_ATOMS: atom_id res chain seq x y z
N MET A 1 14.17 -18.80 -17.88
CA MET A 1 15.32 -19.72 -17.73
C MET A 1 16.49 -18.93 -17.16
N TYR A 2 16.52 -18.69 -15.85
CA TYR A 2 17.71 -18.31 -15.06
C TYR A 2 17.34 -18.60 -13.60
N LEU A 3 17.60 -19.83 -13.17
CA LEU A 3 17.43 -20.28 -11.79
C LEU A 3 18.65 -19.79 -11.00
N TYR A 4 18.48 -18.78 -10.15
CA TYR A 4 19.49 -18.41 -9.16
C TYR A 4 19.46 -19.45 -8.04
N THR A 5 20.36 -20.42 -8.13
CA THR A 5 20.67 -21.36 -7.05
C THR A 5 21.34 -20.59 -5.90
N CYS A 6 20.63 -20.45 -4.78
CA CYS A 6 21.21 -20.04 -3.49
C CYS A 6 22.32 -21.02 -3.12
N LYS A 7 23.58 -20.56 -3.22
CA LYS A 7 24.76 -21.28 -2.75
C LYS A 7 24.81 -21.15 -1.22
N PRO A 8 24.81 -22.24 -0.44
CA PRO A 8 24.98 -22.16 1.00
C PRO A 8 26.39 -21.67 1.29
N LEU A 9 26.53 -20.61 2.07
CA LEU A 9 27.81 -20.08 2.54
C LEU A 9 28.31 -21.01 3.67
N MET A 10 28.76 -22.19 3.29
CA MET A 10 29.59 -23.05 4.13
C MET A 10 31.01 -22.48 4.09
N MET A 11 31.33 -21.64 5.06
CA MET A 11 32.72 -21.39 5.48
C MET A 11 32.74 -21.56 6.98
N GLY A 12 32.94 -22.81 7.39
CA GLY A 12 33.42 -23.11 8.71
C GLY A 12 34.88 -22.67 8.83
N SER A 13 35.18 -21.95 9.89
CA SER A 13 36.32 -22.33 10.72
C SER A 13 35.70 -22.95 11.94
N LYS A 14 35.57 -24.28 11.92
CA LYS A 14 35.34 -25.04 13.15
C LYS A 14 36.42 -24.58 14.12
N SER A 15 35.98 -24.15 15.29
CA SER A 15 36.83 -24.02 16.46
C SER A 15 37.56 -25.34 16.68
N ASP A 16 38.82 -25.43 16.28
CA ASP A 16 39.76 -26.34 16.93
C ASP A 16 40.22 -25.68 18.26
N ALA A 17 39.23 -25.18 19.01
CA ALA A 17 39.41 -24.96 20.43
C ALA A 17 39.26 -26.35 21.05
N VAL A 18 40.42 -26.98 21.27
CA VAL A 18 40.55 -28.13 22.17
C VAL A 18 39.69 -27.85 23.41
N PRO A 19 38.86 -28.81 23.88
CA PRO A 19 38.01 -28.61 25.04
C PRO A 19 38.81 -28.00 26.21
N PRO A 20 38.28 -27.00 26.95
CA PRO A 20 39.01 -26.34 28.03
C PRO A 20 39.45 -27.28 29.15
N GLU A 21 38.83 -28.47 29.23
CA GLU A 21 39.10 -29.46 30.28
C GLU A 21 40.41 -30.22 30.08
N ASP A 22 40.93 -30.35 28.85
CA ASP A 22 42.09 -31.20 28.54
C ASP A 22 43.44 -30.46 28.59
N ARG A 23 43.46 -29.14 28.87
CA ARG A 23 44.70 -28.35 28.96
C ARG A 23 45.12 -27.99 30.38
N LEU A 24 44.26 -28.23 31.36
CA LEU A 24 44.57 -28.07 32.79
C LEU A 24 45.22 -29.31 33.40
N SER A 25 45.32 -30.42 32.66
CA SER A 25 45.84 -31.71 33.15
C SER A 25 47.35 -31.79 33.28
N ASP A 26 48.10 -30.92 32.58
CA ASP A 26 49.57 -30.96 32.56
C ASP A 26 50.23 -30.02 33.59
N ALA A 27 49.43 -29.35 34.43
CA ALA A 27 49.96 -28.75 35.65
C ALA A 27 50.29 -29.88 36.62
N ALA A 28 51.58 -30.26 36.63
CA ALA A 28 52.22 -31.23 37.51
C ALA A 28 51.40 -31.46 38.79
N THR A 29 50.89 -32.69 38.95
CA THR A 29 50.13 -33.17 40.10
C THR A 29 51.03 -33.18 41.34
N LEU A 30 51.39 -31.99 41.82
CA LEU A 30 52.12 -31.80 43.05
C LEU A 30 51.10 -31.84 44.20
N PRO A 31 51.42 -32.51 45.31
CA PRO A 31 50.47 -32.77 46.38
C PRO A 31 49.82 -31.46 46.85
N ASN A 32 48.49 -31.50 46.97
CA ASN A 32 47.69 -30.33 47.35
C ASN A 32 47.84 -30.10 48.87
N LYS A 33 49.04 -29.67 49.31
CA LYS A 33 49.30 -29.26 50.68
C LYS A 33 48.38 -28.08 51.00
N THR A 34 47.66 -28.16 52.10
CA THR A 34 46.78 -27.08 52.54
C THR A 34 47.60 -25.93 53.12
N LYS A 35 47.03 -24.72 53.21
CA LYS A 35 47.67 -23.58 53.90
C LYS A 35 48.17 -23.94 55.30
N ALA A 36 47.44 -24.82 56.00
CA ALA A 36 47.83 -25.31 57.32
C ALA A 36 49.10 -26.17 57.30
N ASP A 37 49.34 -26.91 56.23
CA ASP A 37 50.53 -27.75 56.07
C ASP A 37 51.77 -26.90 55.81
N TYR A 38 51.65 -25.87 54.96
CA TYR A 38 52.73 -24.89 54.76
C TYR A 38 53.09 -24.16 56.05
N LEU A 39 52.09 -23.73 56.83
CA LEU A 39 52.32 -23.04 58.11
C LEU A 39 52.95 -23.93 59.18
N LYS A 40 52.69 -25.25 59.15
CA LYS A 40 53.36 -26.20 60.05
C LYS A 40 54.84 -26.37 59.72
N THR A 41 55.20 -26.40 58.44
CA THR A 41 56.61 -26.52 58.01
C THR A 41 57.40 -25.20 58.19
N ILE A 42 56.72 -24.05 58.27
CA ILE A 42 57.34 -22.73 58.53
C ILE A 42 57.58 -22.46 60.02
N ASN A 43 56.89 -23.11 60.95
CA ASN A 43 57.12 -22.84 62.38
C ASN A 43 58.03 -23.92 62.97
N PRO A 44 58.99 -23.57 63.84
CA PRO A 44 59.78 -24.58 64.53
C PRO A 44 58.86 -25.49 65.36
N SER A 45 59.00 -26.80 65.24
CA SER A 45 58.14 -27.74 65.98
C SER A 45 58.47 -27.74 67.48
N ARG A 46 59.69 -27.34 67.83
CA ARG A 46 60.16 -27.26 69.21
C ARG A 46 59.80 -25.92 69.83
N LYS A 47 59.35 -25.95 71.08
CA LYS A 47 59.04 -24.75 71.87
C LYS A 47 60.09 -24.43 72.93
N THR A 48 61.08 -25.31 73.13
CA THR A 48 62.09 -25.20 74.19
C THR A 48 63.49 -25.58 73.70
N LEU A 49 64.51 -24.84 74.16
CA LEU A 49 65.92 -25.11 73.85
C LEU A 49 66.40 -26.35 74.62
N SER A 50 66.85 -27.39 73.91
CA SER A 50 67.30 -28.65 74.52
C SER A 50 68.82 -28.72 74.75
N SER A 51 69.62 -28.08 73.89
CA SER A 51 71.09 -28.06 73.99
C SER A 51 71.57 -27.04 75.02
N LEU A 52 72.66 -27.38 75.71
CA LEU A 52 73.31 -26.47 76.66
C LEU A 52 73.90 -25.26 75.93
N GLU A 53 74.56 -25.49 74.80
CA GLU A 53 75.13 -24.45 73.95
C GLU A 53 74.06 -23.47 73.47
N ALA A 54 72.90 -23.98 73.03
CA ALA A 54 71.78 -23.13 72.61
C ALA A 54 71.23 -22.28 73.79
N LYS A 55 71.12 -22.88 74.99
CA LYS A 55 70.73 -22.14 76.21
C LYS A 55 71.76 -21.08 76.60
N LEU A 56 73.06 -21.37 76.43
CA LEU A 56 74.14 -20.41 76.72
C LEU A 56 74.12 -19.25 75.72
N ILE A 57 74.01 -19.53 74.42
CA ILE A 57 73.92 -18.50 73.38
C ILE A 57 72.71 -17.59 73.62
N PHE A 58 71.54 -18.19 73.90
CA PHE A 58 70.34 -17.44 74.22
C PHE A 58 70.47 -16.65 75.53
N GLY A 59 71.07 -17.24 76.55
CA GLY A 59 71.32 -16.59 77.85
C GLY A 59 72.30 -15.43 77.76
N VAL A 60 73.31 -15.49 76.90
CA VAL A 60 74.21 -14.35 76.62
C VAL A 60 73.44 -13.19 75.99
N LEU A 61 72.48 -13.46 75.09
CA LEU A 61 71.61 -12.42 74.54
C LEU A 61 70.67 -11.82 75.60
N ASP A 62 70.02 -12.65 76.42
CA ASP A 62 69.19 -12.19 77.54
C ASP A 62 69.99 -11.31 78.52
N GLU A 63 71.22 -11.71 78.85
CA GLU A 63 72.12 -10.95 79.72
C GLU A 63 72.61 -9.67 79.04
N SER A 64 72.85 -9.69 77.72
CA SER A 64 73.25 -8.49 76.97
C SER A 64 72.13 -7.45 76.89
N ILE A 65 70.89 -7.90 76.68
CA ILE A 65 69.70 -7.04 76.75
C ILE A 65 69.57 -6.46 78.16
N HIS A 66 69.71 -7.30 79.19
CA HIS A 66 69.61 -6.83 80.57
C HIS A 66 70.70 -5.82 80.93
N GLN A 67 71.94 -6.04 80.47
CA GLN A 67 73.01 -5.05 80.63
C GLN A 67 72.68 -3.76 79.91
N MET A 68 72.18 -3.82 78.67
CA MET A 68 71.78 -2.63 77.91
C MET A 68 70.67 -1.84 78.62
N GLU A 69 69.71 -2.52 79.24
CA GLU A 69 68.68 -1.89 80.08
C GLU A 69 69.29 -1.12 81.24
N ILE A 70 70.26 -1.70 81.96
CA ILE A 70 70.94 -1.01 83.04
C ILE A 70 71.73 0.19 82.52
N VAL A 71 72.49 0.01 81.42
CA VAL A 71 73.27 1.11 80.81
C VAL A 71 72.36 2.25 80.38
N SER A 72 71.17 1.96 79.85
CA SER A 72 70.20 2.98 79.44
C SER A 72 69.73 3.86 80.61
N LEU A 73 69.75 3.34 81.84
CA LEU A 73 69.31 4.04 83.04
C LEU A 73 70.43 4.87 83.70
N ILE A 74 71.70 4.61 83.40
CA ILE A 74 72.85 5.26 84.05
C ILE A 74 72.79 6.80 83.96
N PRO A 75 72.47 7.43 82.82
CA PRO A 75 72.32 8.89 82.75
C PRO A 75 71.27 9.45 83.72
N THR A 76 70.15 8.74 83.91
CA THR A 76 69.10 9.09 84.88
C THR A 76 69.61 8.92 86.31
N LEU A 77 70.30 7.82 86.60
CA LEU A 77 70.88 7.54 87.93
C LEU A 77 71.94 8.58 88.35
N LEU A 78 72.71 9.11 87.40
CA LEU A 78 73.71 10.15 87.64
C LEU A 78 73.08 11.54 87.85
N SER A 79 71.86 11.77 87.39
CA SER A 79 71.18 13.07 87.49
C SER A 79 70.58 13.32 88.89
N SER A 80 70.24 12.27 89.63
CA SER A 80 69.62 12.36 90.97
C SER A 80 70.04 11.23 91.92
N PRO A 81 71.35 11.11 92.26
CA PRO A 81 71.89 10.01 93.04
C PRO A 81 71.36 9.97 94.50
N GLU A 82 71.00 11.11 95.10
CA GLU A 82 70.51 11.20 96.48
C GLU A 82 69.11 10.63 96.68
N ALA A 83 68.24 10.78 95.67
CA ALA A 83 66.86 10.30 95.71
C ALA A 83 66.77 8.77 95.78
N LEU A 84 67.86 8.09 95.41
CA LEU A 84 67.95 6.64 95.28
C LEU A 84 68.72 5.97 96.43
N SER A 85 69.18 6.75 97.42
CA SER A 85 69.96 6.26 98.56
C SER A 85 69.19 5.24 99.42
N GLN A 86 67.89 5.45 99.61
CA GLN A 86 67.02 4.53 100.38
C GLN A 86 66.72 3.21 99.64
N SER A 87 66.81 3.19 98.31
CA SER A 87 66.37 2.05 97.50
C SER A 87 67.52 1.23 96.90
N LEU A 88 68.66 1.87 96.59
CA LEU A 88 69.84 1.22 95.99
C LEU A 88 71.00 1.03 96.99
N GLY A 89 70.93 1.64 98.17
CA GLY A 89 71.95 1.57 99.21
C GLY A 89 73.05 2.62 99.05
N GLU A 90 73.67 3.01 100.16
CA GLU A 90 74.69 4.08 100.21
C GLU A 90 75.93 3.75 99.38
N GLU A 91 76.27 2.46 99.24
CA GLU A 91 77.42 1.99 98.45
C GLU A 91 77.26 2.28 96.94
N VAL A 92 76.04 2.11 96.40
CA VAL A 92 75.74 2.40 94.98
C VAL A 92 75.73 3.90 94.73
N VAL A 93 75.15 4.68 95.65
CA VAL A 93 75.13 6.15 95.56
C VAL A 93 76.55 6.72 95.64
N HIS A 94 77.40 6.20 96.52
CA HIS A 94 78.81 6.59 96.58
C HIS A 94 79.53 6.25 95.27
N ALA A 95 79.30 5.07 94.69
CA ALA A 95 79.88 4.68 93.41
C ALA A 95 79.42 5.57 92.24
N LEU A 96 78.15 5.98 92.21
CA LEU A 96 77.60 6.92 91.22
C LEU A 96 78.23 8.31 91.34
N LYS A 97 78.35 8.84 92.56
CA LYS A 97 79.01 10.15 92.82
C LYS A 97 80.48 10.13 92.43
N GLU A 98 81.18 9.05 92.74
CA GLU A 98 82.58 8.88 92.35
C GLU A 98 82.72 8.77 90.83
N HIS A 99 81.82 8.06 90.16
CA HIS A 99 81.80 7.99 88.70
C HIS A 99 81.52 9.35 88.06
N GLN A 100 80.58 10.13 88.60
CA GLN A 100 80.32 11.50 88.15
C GLN A 100 81.56 12.39 88.32
N ARG A 101 82.20 12.35 89.49
CA ARG A 101 83.44 13.10 89.77
C ARG A 101 84.58 12.71 88.83
N LEU A 102 84.75 11.41 88.56
CA LEU A 102 85.74 10.91 87.61
C LEU A 102 85.40 11.31 86.17
N GLY A 103 84.11 11.32 85.81
CA GLY A 103 83.61 11.80 84.52
C GLY A 103 83.86 13.30 84.32
N GLU A 104 83.61 14.13 85.32
CA GLU A 104 83.91 15.57 85.30
C GLU A 104 85.42 15.82 85.19
N LYS A 105 86.24 15.05 85.92
CA LYS A 105 87.71 15.10 85.79
C LYS A 105 88.17 14.67 84.40
N TYR A 106 87.58 13.63 83.83
CA TYR A 106 87.85 13.19 82.46
C TYR A 106 87.50 14.29 81.45
N GLN A 107 86.31 14.88 81.58
CA GLN A 107 85.85 15.96 80.72
C GLN A 107 86.75 17.21 80.84
N ALA A 108 87.20 17.55 82.05
CA ALA A 108 88.15 18.63 82.28
C ALA A 108 89.49 18.37 81.59
N ILE A 109 90.05 17.15 81.68
CA ILE A 109 91.29 16.76 80.99
C ILE A 109 91.11 16.80 79.46
N VAL A 110 89.95 16.39 78.94
CA VAL A 110 89.64 16.44 77.50
C VAL A 110 89.55 17.88 76.99
N LEU A 111 89.05 18.80 77.80
CA LEU A 111 88.89 20.23 77.44
C LEU A 111 90.14 21.07 77.73
N ASP A 112 91.10 20.54 78.48
CA ASP A 112 92.32 21.25 78.86
C ASP A 112 93.34 21.24 77.72
N ALA A 113 93.54 22.41 77.11
CA ALA A 113 94.50 22.64 76.02
C ALA A 113 95.95 22.86 76.49
N SER A 114 96.20 22.78 77.81
CA SER A 114 97.45 23.24 78.44
C SER A 114 98.55 22.17 78.55
N PHE A 115 98.24 20.89 78.30
CA PHE A 115 99.17 19.78 78.49
C PHE A 115 100.03 19.49 77.25
N GLU A 116 101.28 19.05 77.46
CA GLU A 116 102.09 18.45 76.40
C GLU A 116 101.47 17.15 75.88
N GLN A 117 101.56 16.90 74.57
CA GLN A 117 100.79 15.87 73.86
C GLN A 117 101.00 14.42 74.36
N ILE A 118 102.13 14.14 75.01
CA ILE A 118 102.48 12.82 75.57
C ILE A 118 101.89 12.67 76.98
N GLU A 119 102.03 13.69 77.82
CA GLU A 119 101.50 13.70 79.19
C GLU A 119 99.97 13.75 79.21
N LEU A 120 99.36 14.49 78.28
CA LEU A 120 97.91 14.48 78.07
C LEU A 120 97.39 13.08 77.71
N LYS A 121 98.10 12.35 76.83
CA LYS A 121 97.70 10.98 76.43
C LYS A 121 97.79 10.00 77.59
N GLU A 122 98.84 10.09 78.41
CA GLU A 122 99.00 9.21 79.57
C GLU A 122 97.96 9.52 80.66
N GLN A 123 97.69 10.81 80.93
CA GLN A 123 96.65 11.24 81.87
C GLN A 123 95.25 10.88 81.36
N LEU A 124 94.99 11.04 80.07
CA LEU A 124 93.74 10.64 79.44
C LEU A 124 93.54 9.12 79.54
N ALA A 125 94.55 8.31 79.23
CA ALA A 125 94.45 6.85 79.35
C ALA A 125 94.19 6.40 80.80
N LYS A 126 94.87 7.01 81.78
CA LYS A 126 94.63 6.76 83.21
C LYS A 126 93.21 7.17 83.63
N SER A 127 92.73 8.31 83.13
CA SER A 127 91.38 8.82 83.40
C SER A 127 90.29 7.98 82.74
N THR A 128 90.46 7.59 81.46
CA THR A 128 89.59 6.64 80.76
C THR A 128 89.48 5.34 81.52
N LYS A 129 90.62 4.77 81.96
CA LYS A 129 90.61 3.54 82.75
C LYS A 129 89.89 3.73 84.08
N ALA A 130 90.07 4.85 84.78
CA ALA A 130 89.35 5.15 86.02
C ALA A 130 87.83 5.30 85.81
N VAL A 131 87.39 5.94 84.72
CA VAL A 131 85.97 6.03 84.34
C VAL A 131 85.40 4.65 83.99
N GLN A 132 86.16 3.82 83.26
CA GLN A 132 85.76 2.44 82.97
C GLN A 132 85.69 1.57 84.22
N ASP A 133 86.69 1.62 85.10
CA ASP A 133 86.73 0.84 86.35
C ASP A 133 85.60 1.26 87.30
N SER A 134 85.29 2.56 87.39
CA SER A 134 84.13 3.04 88.16
C SER A 134 82.80 2.60 87.56
N PHE A 135 82.66 2.61 86.23
CA PHE A 135 81.49 2.07 85.55
C PHE A 135 81.32 0.56 85.80
N HIS A 136 82.40 -0.22 85.68
CA HIS A 136 82.37 -1.65 86.01
C HIS A 136 82.05 -1.89 87.47
N ASN A 137 82.53 -1.04 88.38
CA ASN A 137 82.17 -1.12 89.79
C ASN A 137 80.68 -0.86 90.01
N ILE A 138 80.10 0.17 89.36
CA ILE A 138 78.65 0.41 89.37
C ILE A 138 77.90 -0.80 88.83
N MET A 139 78.24 -1.29 87.63
CA MET A 139 77.59 -2.47 87.04
C MET A 139 77.70 -3.70 87.94
N ARG A 140 78.84 -3.91 88.60
CA ARG A 140 79.02 -5.00 89.56
C ARG A 140 78.12 -4.85 90.79
N LEU A 141 78.04 -3.65 91.37
CA LEU A 141 77.19 -3.37 92.53
C LEU A 141 75.70 -3.50 92.19
N LEU A 142 75.28 -2.98 91.04
CA LEU A 142 73.90 -3.08 90.55
C LEU A 142 73.50 -4.54 90.26
N LYS A 143 74.45 -5.40 89.86
CA LYS A 143 74.23 -6.83 89.64
C LYS A 143 74.28 -7.67 90.92
N ALA A 144 75.09 -7.29 91.91
CA ALA A 144 75.28 -8.06 93.14
C ALA A 144 74.06 -8.05 94.06
N THR A 145 73.22 -7.02 93.97
CA THR A 145 72.07 -6.82 94.86
C THR A 145 70.76 -7.18 94.12
N PRO A 146 70.07 -8.28 94.48
CA PRO A 146 68.88 -8.75 93.75
C PRO A 146 67.70 -7.77 93.80
N THR A 147 67.57 -7.00 94.89
CA THR A 147 66.57 -5.93 95.08
C THR A 147 66.77 -4.76 94.12
N THR A 148 68.00 -4.55 93.62
CA THR A 148 68.32 -3.44 92.70
C THR A 148 67.61 -3.61 91.36
N ARG A 149 67.41 -4.83 90.88
CA ARG A 149 66.72 -5.09 89.60
C ARG A 149 65.25 -4.65 89.62
N GLU A 150 64.57 -4.82 90.75
CA GLU A 150 63.17 -4.42 90.90
C GLU A 150 63.04 -2.90 91.03
N VAL A 151 63.97 -2.27 91.74
CA VAL A 151 64.05 -0.81 91.88
C VAL A 151 64.35 -0.14 90.54
N LEU A 152 65.31 -0.65 89.77
CA LEU A 152 65.68 -0.10 88.46
C LEU A 152 64.54 -0.18 87.42
N LYS A 153 63.66 -1.18 87.51
CA LYS A 153 62.47 -1.29 86.64
C LYS A 153 61.43 -0.19 86.90
N GLY A 154 61.43 0.42 88.08
CA GLY A 154 60.52 1.49 88.45
C GLY A 154 61.03 2.91 88.14
N ILE A 155 62.24 3.03 87.59
CA ILE A 155 62.85 4.31 87.21
C ILE A 155 62.56 4.55 85.74
N GLU A 156 61.87 5.64 85.43
CA GLU A 156 61.66 6.06 84.05
C GLU A 156 62.96 6.66 83.48
N PRO A 157 63.41 6.20 82.29
CA PRO A 157 64.53 6.81 81.58
C PRO A 157 64.27 8.30 81.26
N ASN A 158 65.32 9.12 81.24
CA ASN A 158 65.27 10.57 80.99
C ASN A 158 65.29 10.86 79.46
N PRO A 159 64.23 11.43 78.87
CA PRO A 159 64.00 11.43 77.41
C PRO A 159 65.01 12.20 76.52
N GLY A 160 66.02 12.86 77.08
CA GLY A 160 66.89 13.80 76.38
C GLY A 160 68.05 13.21 75.55
N GLY A 161 68.36 11.91 75.64
CA GLY A 161 69.54 11.32 74.98
C GLY A 161 69.42 9.84 74.58
N GLU A 162 68.21 9.29 74.59
CA GLU A 162 67.99 7.83 74.72
C GLU A 162 67.69 7.10 73.40
N MET A 163 67.57 7.82 72.29
CA MET A 163 67.11 7.23 71.02
C MET A 163 68.05 6.13 70.50
N GLU A 164 69.37 6.29 70.62
CA GLU A 164 70.33 5.32 70.07
C GLU A 164 70.50 4.08 70.96
N THR A 165 70.52 4.25 72.28
CA THR A 165 70.56 3.13 73.25
C THR A 165 69.27 2.31 73.19
N GLN A 166 68.13 2.97 73.01
CA GLN A 166 66.83 2.30 72.85
C GLN A 166 66.74 1.53 71.54
N LYS A 167 67.15 2.11 70.39
CA LYS A 167 67.21 1.40 69.11
C LYS A 167 68.10 0.14 69.18
N LEU A 168 69.23 0.23 69.87
CA LEU A 168 70.12 -0.91 70.04
C LEU A 168 69.48 -1.99 70.92
N LYS A 169 68.78 -1.61 71.99
CA LYS A 169 67.97 -2.53 72.81
C LYS A 169 66.89 -3.21 71.96
N ASP A 170 66.13 -2.45 71.17
CA ASP A 170 65.06 -2.99 70.32
C ASP A 170 65.62 -3.96 69.28
N GLY A 171 66.74 -3.62 68.62
CA GLY A 171 67.42 -4.52 67.70
C GLY A 171 67.96 -5.79 68.36
N LEU A 172 68.39 -5.74 69.63
CA LEU A 172 68.76 -6.93 70.40
C LEU A 172 67.54 -7.79 70.74
N CYS A 173 66.37 -7.18 71.01
CA CYS A 173 65.11 -7.89 71.20
C CYS A 173 64.66 -8.60 69.91
N ASP A 174 64.75 -7.93 68.76
CA ASP A 174 64.45 -8.53 67.45
C ASP A 174 65.41 -9.69 67.14
N LEU A 175 66.71 -9.49 67.37
CA LEU A 175 67.72 -10.53 67.20
C LEU A 175 67.46 -11.71 68.13
N ARG A 176 67.01 -11.47 69.36
CA ARG A 176 66.65 -12.51 70.32
C ARG A 176 65.51 -13.38 69.79
N GLU A 177 64.48 -12.79 69.18
CA GLU A 177 63.38 -13.55 68.56
C GLU A 177 63.88 -14.41 67.39
N ILE A 178 64.71 -13.83 66.51
CA ILE A 178 65.30 -14.55 65.36
C ILE A 178 66.20 -15.70 65.84
N VAL A 179 67.06 -15.45 66.82
CA VAL A 179 67.98 -16.46 67.36
C VAL A 179 67.20 -17.56 68.07
N LEU A 180 66.12 -17.23 68.78
CA LEU A 180 65.22 -18.23 69.36
C LEU A 180 64.62 -19.12 68.28
N GLU A 181 64.03 -18.55 67.23
CA GLU A 181 63.44 -19.32 66.13
C GLU A 181 64.50 -20.23 65.47
N ARG A 182 65.70 -19.69 65.21
CA ARG A 182 66.80 -20.43 64.58
C ARG A 182 67.36 -21.55 65.46
N LEU A 183 67.47 -21.33 66.78
CA LEU A 183 67.94 -22.36 67.72
C LEU A 183 66.88 -23.42 68.02
N LEU A 184 65.58 -23.09 67.85
CA LEU A 184 64.48 -24.05 67.95
C LEU A 184 64.29 -24.87 66.65
N THR A 185 64.79 -24.37 65.52
CA THR A 185 64.69 -25.02 64.22
C THR A 185 65.78 -26.08 64.05
N THR A 186 65.38 -27.31 63.71
CA THR A 186 66.30 -28.40 63.42
C THR A 186 66.84 -28.31 61.98
N PRO A 187 68.04 -28.87 61.70
CA PRO A 187 68.57 -28.92 60.34
C PRO A 187 67.66 -29.64 59.33
N ALA A 188 66.80 -30.55 59.80
CA ALA A 188 65.82 -31.24 58.97
C ALA A 188 64.63 -30.33 58.61
N GLU A 189 64.06 -29.63 59.60
CA GLU A 189 63.00 -28.63 59.38
C GLU A 189 63.47 -27.49 58.46
N GLU A 190 64.70 -27.02 58.61
CA GLU A 190 65.25 -25.98 57.73
C GLU A 190 65.41 -26.48 56.27
N ARG A 191 65.76 -27.76 56.07
CA ARG A 191 65.78 -28.37 54.72
C ARG A 191 64.36 -28.46 54.15
N GLU A 192 63.40 -28.93 54.93
CA GLU A 192 62.00 -29.03 54.51
C GLU A 192 61.41 -27.65 54.16
N ARG A 193 61.74 -26.61 54.95
CA ARG A 193 61.35 -25.23 54.67
C ARG A 193 61.90 -24.73 53.34
N ARG A 194 63.19 -25.03 53.07
CA ARG A 194 63.85 -24.66 51.80
C ARG A 194 63.26 -25.40 50.60
N GLU A 195 63.04 -26.71 50.70
CA GLU A 195 62.43 -27.51 49.64
C GLU A 195 61.02 -27.03 49.32
N MET A 196 60.22 -26.75 50.34
CA MET A 196 58.87 -26.19 50.20
C MET A 196 58.89 -24.79 49.56
N MET A 197 59.82 -23.92 49.94
CA MET A 197 59.95 -22.60 49.33
C MET A 197 60.28 -22.72 47.83
N LEU A 198 61.20 -23.61 47.46
CA LEU A 198 61.52 -23.91 46.07
C LEU A 198 60.31 -24.46 45.31
N GLU A 199 59.56 -25.39 45.90
CA GLU A 199 58.34 -25.94 45.32
C GLU A 199 57.30 -24.85 45.04
N VAL A 200 57.05 -23.95 46.02
CA VAL A 200 56.12 -22.83 45.86
C VAL A 200 56.59 -21.87 44.78
N SER A 201 57.88 -21.55 44.72
CA SER A 201 58.44 -20.68 43.67
C SER A 201 58.31 -21.29 42.27
N LEU A 202 58.58 -22.59 42.12
CA LEU A 202 58.42 -23.29 40.85
C LEU A 202 56.95 -23.32 40.41
N ARG A 203 56.02 -23.66 41.32
CA ARG A 203 54.58 -23.62 41.05
C ARG A 203 54.12 -22.22 40.67
N HIS A 204 54.61 -21.19 41.37
CA HIS A 204 54.27 -19.81 41.06
C HIS A 204 54.75 -19.43 39.66
N SER A 205 55.99 -19.78 39.29
CA SER A 205 56.53 -19.53 37.94
C SER A 205 55.70 -20.22 36.85
N ALA A 206 55.38 -21.50 37.03
CA ALA A 206 54.56 -22.25 36.06
C ALA A 206 53.14 -21.68 35.93
N ASN A 207 52.51 -21.33 37.06
CA ASN A 207 51.19 -20.69 37.05
C ASN A 207 51.24 -19.31 36.38
N GLN A 208 52.30 -18.55 36.59
CA GLN A 208 52.49 -17.24 35.97
C GLN A 208 52.62 -17.36 34.44
N GLU A 209 53.39 -18.34 33.95
CA GLU A 209 53.48 -18.64 32.52
C GLU A 209 52.12 -19.07 31.93
N LEU A 210 51.38 -19.92 32.64
CA LEU A 210 50.03 -20.32 32.24
C LEU A 210 49.10 -19.11 32.14
N ILE A 211 49.10 -18.23 33.16
CA ILE A 211 48.32 -16.98 33.14
C ILE A 211 48.69 -16.13 31.93
N TYR A 212 49.99 -15.91 31.67
CA TYR A 212 50.42 -15.16 30.49
C TYR A 212 49.94 -15.78 29.17
N SER A 213 49.96 -17.12 29.07
CA SER A 213 49.47 -17.82 27.88
C SER A 213 47.96 -17.65 27.67
N LEU A 214 47.18 -17.74 28.76
CA LEU A 214 45.73 -17.59 28.74
C LEU A 214 45.32 -16.14 28.46
N GLU A 215 45.99 -15.17 29.06
CA GLU A 215 45.78 -13.75 28.78
C GLU A 215 46.04 -13.43 27.31
N LYS A 216 47.09 -14.03 26.72
CA LYS A 216 47.37 -13.89 25.29
C LYS A 216 46.29 -14.53 24.40
N GLU A 217 45.81 -15.72 24.76
CA GLU A 217 44.74 -16.40 24.02
C GLU A 217 43.43 -15.59 24.08
N VAL A 218 43.07 -15.08 25.25
CA VAL A 218 41.91 -14.19 25.44
C VAL A 218 42.07 -12.91 24.61
N ALA A 219 43.23 -12.26 24.65
CA ALA A 219 43.48 -11.06 23.85
C ALA A 219 43.37 -11.33 22.33
N SER A 220 43.87 -12.47 21.87
CA SER A 220 43.72 -12.90 20.47
C SER A 220 42.24 -13.12 20.12
N ALA A 221 41.49 -13.86 20.95
CA ALA A 221 40.08 -14.13 20.72
C ALA A 221 39.22 -12.85 20.69
N ILE A 222 39.51 -11.88 21.58
CA ILE A 222 38.85 -10.58 21.58
C ILE A 222 39.13 -9.85 20.26
N LYS A 223 40.40 -9.79 19.84
CA LYS A 223 40.80 -9.14 18.60
C LYS A 223 40.12 -9.78 17.38
N ASP A 224 40.12 -11.11 17.30
CA ASP A 224 39.50 -11.83 16.19
C ASP A 224 37.99 -11.54 16.13
N LYS A 225 37.29 -11.63 17.27
CA LYS A 225 35.88 -11.27 17.39
C LYS A 225 35.62 -9.81 16.97
N ASP A 226 36.46 -8.87 17.36
CA ASP A 226 36.30 -7.46 17.00
C ASP A 226 36.52 -7.22 15.50
N THR A 227 37.49 -7.93 14.88
CA THR A 227 37.66 -7.87 13.42
C THR A 227 36.46 -8.46 12.69
N GLU A 228 35.93 -9.60 13.11
CA GLU A 228 34.74 -10.20 12.51
C GLU A 228 33.54 -9.28 12.67
N THR A 229 33.33 -8.73 13.87
CA THR A 229 32.26 -7.76 14.16
C THR A 229 32.37 -6.53 13.25
N SER A 230 33.59 -6.01 13.02
CA SER A 230 33.82 -4.89 12.11
C SER A 230 33.51 -5.25 10.65
N THR A 231 33.91 -6.43 10.18
CA THR A 231 33.58 -6.89 8.82
C THR A 231 32.08 -7.08 8.61
N LEU A 232 31.37 -7.66 9.59
CA LEU A 232 29.93 -7.83 9.56
C LEU A 232 29.22 -6.47 9.59
N ASN A 233 29.65 -5.54 10.43
CA ASN A 233 29.10 -4.18 10.46
C ASN A 233 29.27 -3.45 9.13
N ASN A 234 30.43 -3.57 8.49
CA ASN A 234 30.66 -3.01 7.16
C ASN A 234 29.72 -3.62 6.11
N LYS A 235 29.52 -4.94 6.14
CA LYS A 235 28.59 -5.64 5.24
C LYS A 235 27.14 -5.22 5.47
N VAL A 236 26.73 -5.08 6.73
CA VAL A 236 25.40 -4.55 7.09
C VAL A 236 25.22 -3.13 6.56
N HIS A 237 26.22 -2.27 6.69
CA HIS A 237 26.16 -0.90 6.17
C HIS A 237 26.04 -0.87 4.64
N GLN A 238 26.85 -1.66 3.93
CA GLN A 238 26.77 -1.79 2.47
C GLN A 238 25.39 -2.29 2.00
N LEU A 239 24.84 -3.32 2.66
CA LEU A 239 23.52 -3.84 2.33
C LEU A 239 22.41 -2.82 2.58
N ARG A 240 22.47 -2.08 3.70
CA ARG A 240 21.52 -0.99 3.98
C ARG A 240 21.58 0.11 2.91
N ASN A 241 22.77 0.50 2.49
CA ASN A 241 22.94 1.50 1.44
C ASN A 241 22.41 1.01 0.09
N SER A 242 22.70 -0.24 -0.28
CA SER A 242 22.18 -0.84 -1.52
C SER A 242 20.66 -0.97 -1.51
N LEU A 243 20.07 -1.37 -0.38
CA LEU A 243 18.62 -1.45 -0.21
C LEU A 243 18.00 -0.06 -0.39
N HIS A 244 18.52 0.95 0.33
CA HIS A 244 18.01 2.32 0.24
C HIS A 244 18.10 2.90 -1.18
N GLN A 245 19.22 2.65 -1.89
CA GLN A 245 19.36 3.08 -3.28
C GLN A 245 18.36 2.38 -4.20
N MET A 246 18.09 1.09 -3.99
CA MET A 246 17.10 0.34 -4.76
C MET A 246 15.68 0.84 -4.49
N GLU A 247 15.32 1.04 -3.22
CA GLU A 247 14.01 1.59 -2.83
C GLU A 247 13.78 2.96 -3.45
N LYS A 248 14.74 3.87 -3.34
CA LYS A 248 14.68 5.20 -3.96
C LYS A 248 14.54 5.10 -5.49
N GLY A 249 15.30 4.21 -6.12
CA GLY A 249 15.21 3.99 -7.57
C GLY A 249 13.84 3.46 -8.01
N LEU A 250 13.23 2.57 -7.24
CA LEU A 250 11.89 2.06 -7.49
C LEU A 250 10.83 3.15 -7.28
N GLU A 251 10.96 3.96 -6.24
CA GLU A 251 10.03 5.06 -5.97
C GLU A 251 10.07 6.13 -7.08
N ASP A 252 11.28 6.53 -7.51
CA ASP A 252 11.46 7.40 -8.67
C ASP A 252 10.87 6.80 -9.96
N PHE A 253 11.04 5.48 -10.17
CA PHE A 253 10.48 4.79 -11.33
C PHE A 253 8.94 4.75 -11.30
N ILE A 254 8.34 4.47 -10.14
CA ILE A 254 6.89 4.47 -9.95
C ILE A 254 6.31 5.85 -10.23
N VAL A 255 6.91 6.90 -9.64
CA VAL A 255 6.45 8.29 -9.83
C VAL A 255 6.52 8.68 -11.31
N ARG A 256 7.62 8.38 -12.01
CA ARG A 256 7.75 8.67 -13.45
C ARG A 256 6.70 7.92 -14.28
N THR A 257 6.54 6.62 -14.01
CA THR A 257 5.57 5.79 -14.74
C THR A 257 4.13 6.29 -14.54
N GLN A 258 3.77 6.67 -13.32
CA GLN A 258 2.45 7.25 -13.02
C GLN A 258 2.26 8.58 -13.74
N GLN A 259 3.24 9.48 -13.70
CA GLN A 259 3.17 10.77 -14.40
C GLN A 259 3.04 10.61 -15.91
N ASP A 260 3.77 9.67 -16.52
CA ASP A 260 3.70 9.42 -17.96
C ASP A 260 2.36 8.78 -18.35
N ALA A 261 1.86 7.83 -17.54
CA ALA A 261 0.54 7.25 -17.74
C ALA A 261 -0.58 8.31 -17.60
N GLU A 262 -0.47 9.22 -16.65
CA GLU A 262 -1.44 10.30 -16.45
C GLU A 262 -1.41 11.32 -17.60
N LYS A 263 -0.22 11.72 -18.07
CA LYS A 263 -0.09 12.58 -19.28
C LYS A 263 -0.70 11.92 -20.50
N GLN A 264 -0.43 10.63 -20.71
CA GLN A 264 -0.98 9.87 -21.83
C GLN A 264 -2.51 9.79 -21.72
N SER A 265 -3.04 9.45 -20.54
CA SER A 265 -4.48 9.41 -20.27
C SER A 265 -5.17 10.76 -20.50
N GLN A 266 -4.55 11.87 -20.07
CA GLN A 266 -5.07 13.21 -20.32
C GLN A 266 -5.09 13.56 -21.81
N SER A 267 -4.03 13.20 -22.55
CA SER A 267 -3.96 13.41 -24.00
C SER A 267 -5.04 12.60 -24.74
N ASP A 268 -5.21 11.33 -24.37
CA ASP A 268 -6.20 10.44 -24.98
C ASP A 268 -7.63 10.88 -24.67
N THR A 269 -7.90 11.30 -23.43
CA THR A 269 -9.19 11.86 -23.03
C THR A 269 -9.53 13.10 -23.86
N LYS A 270 -8.61 14.08 -23.97
CA LYS A 270 -8.83 15.28 -24.79
C LYS A 270 -9.08 14.94 -26.26
N THR A 271 -8.32 14.00 -26.81
CA THR A 271 -8.47 13.57 -28.20
C THR A 271 -9.82 12.89 -28.43
N SER A 272 -10.24 12.02 -27.51
CA SER A 272 -11.53 11.34 -27.55
C SER A 272 -12.70 12.32 -27.39
N GLU A 273 -12.62 13.25 -26.44
CA GLU A 273 -13.61 14.30 -26.23
C GLU A 273 -13.78 15.18 -27.47
N GLY A 274 -12.67 15.58 -28.11
CA GLY A 274 -12.71 16.34 -29.36
C GLY A 274 -13.40 15.57 -30.50
N LYS A 275 -13.10 14.27 -30.66
CA LYS A 275 -13.77 13.40 -31.65
C LYS A 275 -15.26 13.26 -31.34
N ARG A 276 -15.62 13.04 -30.07
CA ARG A 276 -17.02 12.91 -29.63
C ARG A 276 -17.80 14.18 -29.93
N ALA A 277 -17.25 15.35 -29.60
CA ALA A 277 -17.88 16.64 -29.88
C ALA A 277 -18.11 16.84 -31.39
N ARG A 278 -17.13 16.50 -32.24
CA ARG A 278 -17.26 16.60 -33.70
C ARG A 278 -18.34 15.66 -34.25
N LEU A 279 -18.35 14.40 -33.84
CA LEU A 279 -19.36 13.43 -34.28
C LEU A 279 -20.76 13.81 -33.77
N GLN A 280 -20.87 14.35 -32.55
CA GLN A 280 -22.13 14.81 -32.01
C GLN A 280 -22.68 16.03 -32.78
N GLN A 281 -21.80 16.94 -33.20
CA GLN A 281 -22.17 18.05 -34.07
C GLN A 281 -22.65 17.57 -35.44
N GLU A 282 -21.93 16.63 -36.06
CA GLU A 282 -22.29 16.05 -37.35
C GLU A 282 -23.63 15.30 -37.28
N ALA A 283 -23.85 14.49 -36.23
CA ALA A 283 -25.12 13.80 -36.01
C ALA A 283 -26.29 14.80 -35.84
N SER A 284 -26.06 15.90 -35.12
CA SER A 284 -27.05 16.96 -34.94
C SER A 284 -27.37 17.68 -36.25
N GLN A 285 -26.35 17.95 -37.06
CA GLN A 285 -26.50 18.56 -38.39
C GLN A 285 -27.26 17.64 -39.35
N LEU A 286 -26.89 16.36 -39.42
CA LEU A 286 -27.58 15.37 -40.26
C LEU A 286 -29.04 15.18 -39.82
N SER A 287 -29.31 15.16 -38.51
CA SER A 287 -30.68 15.10 -38.00
C SER A 287 -31.50 16.32 -38.42
N ALA A 288 -30.92 17.52 -38.36
CA ALA A 288 -31.57 18.74 -38.83
C ALA A 288 -31.81 18.72 -40.35
N GLN A 289 -30.83 18.26 -41.13
CA GLN A 289 -30.97 18.11 -42.59
C GLN A 289 -32.09 17.12 -42.94
N LEU A 290 -32.12 15.95 -42.29
CA LEU A 290 -33.17 14.95 -42.50
C LEU A 290 -34.56 15.51 -42.18
N ASN A 291 -34.69 16.23 -41.06
CA ASN A 291 -35.96 16.86 -40.68
C ASN A 291 -36.41 17.91 -41.70
N ASN A 292 -35.49 18.73 -42.22
CA ASN A 292 -35.79 19.73 -43.24
C ASN A 292 -36.25 19.06 -44.55
N VAL A 293 -35.52 18.07 -45.06
CA VAL A 293 -35.90 17.35 -46.30
C VAL A 293 -37.25 16.65 -46.12
N THR A 294 -37.48 16.02 -44.97
CA THR A 294 -38.77 15.38 -44.66
C THR A 294 -39.91 16.40 -44.63
N ALA A 295 -39.68 17.60 -44.10
CA ALA A 295 -40.67 18.68 -44.09
C ALA A 295 -40.96 19.20 -45.51
N GLU A 296 -39.92 19.42 -46.32
CA GLU A 296 -40.05 19.82 -47.73
C GLU A 296 -40.78 18.75 -48.57
N ASP A 297 -40.47 17.47 -48.36
CA ASP A 297 -41.15 16.34 -49.01
C ASP A 297 -42.64 16.33 -48.64
N ARG A 298 -42.97 16.47 -47.36
CA ARG A 298 -44.37 16.54 -46.89
C ARG A 298 -45.11 17.73 -47.49
N GLU A 299 -44.48 18.89 -47.58
CA GLU A 299 -45.08 20.07 -48.19
C GLU A 299 -45.33 19.86 -49.70
N ARG A 300 -44.34 19.31 -50.41
CA ARG A 300 -44.48 18.95 -51.83
C ARG A 300 -45.57 17.92 -52.05
N GLU A 301 -45.64 16.88 -51.22
CA GLU A 301 -46.71 15.87 -51.28
C GLU A 301 -48.09 16.50 -51.06
N LEU A 302 -48.25 17.32 -50.01
CA LEU A 302 -49.51 18.03 -49.74
C LEU A 302 -49.91 18.96 -50.90
N ALA A 303 -48.94 19.63 -51.53
CA ALA A 303 -49.19 20.47 -52.70
C ALA A 303 -49.69 19.64 -53.89
N LEU A 304 -49.07 18.49 -54.15
CA LEU A 304 -49.50 17.56 -55.20
C LEU A 304 -50.88 16.95 -54.91
N GLN A 305 -51.16 16.53 -53.67
CA GLN A 305 -52.48 16.04 -53.27
C GLN A 305 -53.56 17.11 -53.47
N LYS A 306 -53.28 18.38 -53.12
CA LYS A 306 -54.19 19.50 -53.37
C LYS A 306 -54.43 19.72 -54.86
N LYS A 307 -53.39 19.64 -55.69
CA LYS A 307 -53.53 19.77 -57.16
C LYS A 307 -54.34 18.61 -57.74
N LYS A 308 -54.03 17.38 -57.34
CA LYS A 308 -54.77 16.17 -57.70
C LYS A 308 -56.26 16.32 -57.35
N TYR A 309 -56.59 16.70 -56.11
CA TYR A 309 -57.98 16.89 -55.69
C TYR A 309 -58.72 17.94 -56.53
N LYS A 310 -58.05 19.04 -56.91
CA LYS A 310 -58.65 20.06 -57.80
C LYS A 310 -58.95 19.49 -59.18
N GLU A 311 -57.99 18.80 -59.80
CA GLU A 311 -58.17 18.17 -61.11
C GLU A 311 -59.25 17.06 -61.05
N GLU A 312 -59.27 16.23 -60.00
CA GLU A 312 -60.33 15.25 -59.77
C GLU A 312 -61.71 15.90 -59.63
N THR A 313 -61.81 17.02 -58.91
CA THR A 313 -63.07 17.77 -58.79
C THR A 313 -63.50 18.37 -60.13
N GLU A 314 -62.56 18.87 -60.93
CA GLU A 314 -62.85 19.37 -62.28
C GLU A 314 -63.35 18.26 -63.21
N ILE A 315 -62.72 17.08 -63.18
CA ILE A 315 -63.16 15.90 -63.94
C ILE A 315 -64.55 15.48 -63.50
N GLU A 316 -64.82 15.37 -62.20
CA GLU A 316 -66.13 15.04 -61.65
C GLU A 316 -67.20 16.03 -62.12
N ASN A 317 -66.90 17.33 -62.10
CA ASN A 317 -67.81 18.36 -62.63
C ASN A 317 -68.07 18.19 -64.14
N TRP A 318 -67.06 17.80 -64.93
CA TRP A 318 -67.25 17.52 -66.35
C TRP A 318 -68.08 16.26 -66.61
N ILE A 319 -67.89 15.21 -65.81
CA ILE A 319 -68.71 13.99 -65.85
C ILE A 319 -70.16 14.34 -65.54
N GLN A 320 -70.42 15.07 -64.45
CA GLN A 320 -71.78 15.48 -64.08
C GLN A 320 -72.47 16.31 -65.17
N LYS A 321 -71.74 17.24 -65.79
CA LYS A 321 -72.26 18.02 -66.94
C LYS A 321 -72.60 17.11 -68.10
N TYR A 322 -71.69 16.22 -68.48
CA TYR A 322 -71.90 15.27 -69.57
C TYR A 322 -73.09 14.35 -69.30
N ASP A 323 -73.19 13.76 -68.11
CA ASP A 323 -74.30 12.90 -67.71
C ASP A 323 -75.64 13.65 -67.74
N THR A 324 -75.65 14.91 -67.31
CA THR A 324 -76.84 15.77 -67.37
C THR A 324 -77.23 16.06 -68.81
N GLU A 325 -76.31 16.56 -69.64
CA GLU A 325 -76.58 16.91 -71.04
C GLU A 325 -77.01 15.68 -71.86
N ILE A 326 -76.36 14.52 -71.67
CA ILE A 326 -76.76 13.27 -72.32
C ILE A 326 -78.11 12.79 -71.81
N GLY A 327 -78.37 12.88 -70.50
CA GLY A 327 -79.67 12.54 -69.91
C GLY A 327 -80.82 13.41 -70.46
N GLU A 328 -80.60 14.71 -70.59
CA GLU A 328 -81.53 15.65 -71.24
C GLU A 328 -81.74 15.28 -72.72
N LYS A 329 -80.66 15.03 -73.47
CA LYS A 329 -80.75 14.63 -74.89
C LYS A 329 -81.46 13.30 -75.09
N GLN A 330 -81.26 12.34 -74.18
CA GLN A 330 -81.96 11.06 -74.20
C GLN A 330 -83.44 11.26 -73.92
N THR A 331 -83.79 12.12 -72.96
CA THR A 331 -85.20 12.47 -72.65
C THR A 331 -85.86 13.16 -73.85
N ASP A 332 -85.19 14.15 -74.47
CA ASP A 332 -85.66 14.80 -75.70
C ASP A 332 -85.91 13.76 -76.80
N LEU A 333 -84.98 12.83 -77.01
CA LEU A 333 -85.10 11.78 -78.03
C LEU A 333 -86.27 10.84 -77.75
N GLU A 334 -86.44 10.41 -76.50
CA GLU A 334 -87.57 9.56 -76.09
C GLU A 334 -88.91 10.27 -76.25
N GLU A 335 -88.99 11.57 -75.94
CA GLU A 335 -90.19 12.38 -76.17
C GLU A 335 -90.51 12.53 -77.66
N MET A 336 -89.51 12.88 -78.49
CA MET A 336 -89.66 12.95 -79.93
C MET A 336 -90.06 11.60 -80.54
N THR A 337 -89.49 10.51 -80.04
CA THR A 337 -89.85 9.14 -80.47
C THR A 337 -91.30 8.83 -80.09
N ARG A 338 -91.73 9.16 -78.86
CA ARG A 338 -93.12 8.99 -78.43
C ARG A 338 -94.08 9.80 -79.29
N MET A 339 -93.77 11.07 -79.59
CA MET A 339 -94.59 11.89 -80.48
C MET A 339 -94.65 11.30 -81.88
N TYR A 340 -93.51 10.90 -82.44
CA TYR A 340 -93.46 10.25 -83.75
C TYR A 340 -94.30 8.96 -83.79
N GLU A 341 -94.22 8.11 -82.77
CA GLU A 341 -95.04 6.90 -82.68
C GLU A 341 -96.54 7.21 -82.59
N ALA A 342 -96.92 8.26 -81.86
CA ALA A 342 -98.30 8.72 -81.77
C ALA A 342 -98.80 9.28 -83.11
N ASP A 343 -98.02 10.15 -83.77
CA ASP A 343 -98.32 10.70 -85.08
C ASP A 343 -98.43 9.59 -86.14
N MET A 344 -97.54 8.59 -86.09
CA MET A 344 -97.61 7.43 -86.99
C MET A 344 -98.86 6.58 -86.75
N ALA A 345 -99.32 6.45 -85.50
CA ALA A 345 -100.56 5.76 -85.18
C ALA A 345 -101.79 6.56 -85.69
N GLU A 346 -101.81 7.88 -85.50
CA GLU A 346 -102.86 8.75 -86.04
C GLU A 346 -102.89 8.69 -87.57
N LEU A 347 -101.72 8.76 -88.22
CA LEU A 347 -101.60 8.64 -89.67
C LEU A 347 -102.18 7.32 -90.18
N ARG A 348 -101.90 6.19 -89.52
CA ARG A 348 -102.51 4.89 -89.89
C ARG A 348 -104.03 4.92 -89.79
N VAL A 349 -104.58 5.50 -88.73
CA VAL A 349 -106.04 5.64 -88.58
C VAL A 349 -106.62 6.51 -89.69
N LEU A 350 -105.94 7.61 -90.05
CA LEU A 350 -106.35 8.48 -91.15
C LEU A 350 -106.25 7.79 -92.52
N GLU A 351 -105.20 7.00 -92.77
CA GLU A 351 -105.04 6.19 -93.97
C GLU A 351 -106.12 5.10 -94.09
N GLU A 352 -106.45 4.43 -92.98
CA GLU A 352 -107.56 3.48 -92.92
C GLU A 352 -108.89 4.19 -93.22
N HIS A 353 -109.12 5.36 -92.60
CA HIS A 353 -110.32 6.15 -92.84
C HIS A 353 -110.41 6.69 -94.27
N SER A 354 -109.30 7.15 -94.86
CA SER A 354 -109.27 7.62 -96.24
C SER A 354 -109.48 6.47 -97.22
N ALA A 355 -108.94 5.28 -96.96
CA ALA A 355 -109.20 4.09 -97.77
C ALA A 355 -110.69 3.70 -97.75
N VAL A 356 -111.35 3.81 -96.58
CA VAL A 356 -112.80 3.61 -96.47
C VAL A 356 -113.56 4.69 -97.25
N LEU A 357 -113.21 5.96 -97.08
CA LEU A 357 -113.82 7.07 -97.83
C LEU A 357 -113.66 6.92 -99.34
N ASP A 358 -112.50 6.46 -99.83
CA ASP A 358 -112.25 6.23 -101.26
C ASP A 358 -113.11 5.08 -101.80
N LEU A 359 -113.32 4.03 -101.01
CA LEU A 359 -114.26 2.94 -101.32
C LEU A 359 -115.71 3.46 -101.37
N GLU A 360 -116.14 4.21 -100.36
CA GLU A 360 -117.47 4.81 -100.32
C GLU A 360 -117.69 5.79 -101.47
N TYR A 361 -116.70 6.63 -101.79
CA TYR A 361 -116.73 7.54 -102.92
C TYR A 361 -116.86 6.79 -104.24
N SER A 362 -116.07 5.73 -104.43
CA SER A 362 -116.16 4.89 -105.62
C SER A 362 -117.54 4.24 -105.76
N GLN A 363 -118.11 3.72 -104.67
CA GLN A 363 -119.47 3.17 -104.64
C GLN A 363 -120.51 4.22 -105.00
N ILE A 364 -120.44 5.43 -104.43
CA ILE A 364 -121.36 6.54 -104.76
C ILE A 364 -121.22 6.94 -106.23
N MET A 365 -120.00 6.99 -106.75
CA MET A 365 -119.74 7.35 -108.15
C MET A 365 -120.26 6.26 -109.11
N GLU A 366 -120.08 4.98 -108.77
CA GLU A 366 -120.69 3.85 -109.49
C GLU A 366 -122.22 3.91 -109.43
N GLU A 367 -122.83 4.09 -108.25
CA GLU A 367 -124.28 4.27 -108.09
C GLU A 367 -124.80 5.45 -108.91
N ARG A 368 -124.09 6.59 -108.93
CA ARG A 368 -124.45 7.73 -109.78
C ARG A 368 -124.35 7.40 -111.26
N GLN A 369 -123.33 6.67 -111.69
CA GLN A 369 -123.20 6.23 -113.08
C GLN A 369 -124.33 5.25 -113.47
N GLU A 370 -124.68 4.31 -112.60
CA GLU A 370 -125.80 3.39 -112.81
C GLU A 370 -127.14 4.13 -112.84
N ALA A 371 -127.36 5.05 -111.91
CA ALA A 371 -128.55 5.90 -111.88
C ALA A 371 -128.65 6.80 -113.13
N GLN A 372 -127.52 7.32 -113.63
CA GLN A 372 -127.45 8.08 -114.88
C GLN A 372 -127.82 7.19 -116.07
N LYS A 373 -127.24 5.99 -116.18
CA LYS A 373 -127.59 5.00 -117.22
C LYS A 373 -129.06 4.61 -117.15
N GLN A 374 -129.62 4.43 -115.96
CA GLN A 374 -131.04 4.13 -115.77
C GLN A 374 -131.94 5.31 -116.18
N ARG A 375 -131.57 6.56 -115.86
CA ARG A 375 -132.30 7.75 -116.33
C ARG A 375 -132.27 7.88 -117.85
N GLU A 376 -131.12 7.66 -118.49
CA GLU A 376 -131.00 7.67 -119.94
C GLU A 376 -131.82 6.54 -120.59
N GLN A 377 -131.86 5.35 -119.98
CA GLN A 377 -132.70 4.25 -120.45
C GLN A 377 -134.19 4.60 -120.36
N GLN A 378 -134.64 5.15 -119.23
CA GLN A 378 -136.02 5.60 -119.04
C GLN A 378 -136.39 6.76 -119.96
N GLU A 379 -135.44 7.65 -120.28
CA GLU A 379 -135.64 8.73 -121.24
C GLU A 379 -135.77 8.21 -122.66
N ARG A 380 -134.93 7.26 -123.08
CA ARG A 380 -135.07 6.55 -124.38
C ARG A 380 -136.40 5.79 -124.49
N GLU A 381 -136.85 5.16 -123.41
CA GLU A 381 -138.16 4.50 -123.37
C GLU A 381 -139.31 5.51 -123.44
N ARG A 382 -139.22 6.64 -122.70
CA ARG A 382 -140.18 7.76 -122.82
C ARG A 382 -140.21 8.35 -124.22
N GLU A 383 -139.06 8.49 -124.87
CA GLU A 383 -138.96 8.96 -126.25
C GLU A 383 -139.59 7.97 -127.23
N MET A 384 -139.33 6.66 -127.09
CA MET A 384 -140.01 5.63 -127.88
C MET A 384 -141.52 5.64 -127.68
N GLN A 385 -141.98 5.75 -126.42
CA GLN A 385 -143.41 5.84 -126.09
C GLN A 385 -144.05 7.13 -126.65
N SER A 386 -143.32 8.25 -126.62
CA SER A 386 -143.74 9.54 -127.20
C SER A 386 -143.80 9.49 -128.73
N GLN A 387 -142.84 8.82 -129.38
CA GLN A 387 -142.83 8.60 -130.82
C GLN A 387 -143.99 7.68 -131.23
N ALA A 388 -144.26 6.60 -130.49
CA ALA A 388 -145.42 5.74 -130.70
C ALA A 388 -146.75 6.50 -130.52
N ALA A 389 -146.85 7.35 -129.48
CA ALA A 389 -148.00 8.21 -129.26
C ALA A 389 -148.20 9.22 -130.40
N THR A 390 -147.12 9.76 -130.98
CA THR A 390 -147.16 10.70 -132.11
C THR A 390 -147.66 10.03 -133.39
N VAL A 391 -147.24 8.79 -133.66
CA VAL A 391 -147.73 7.99 -134.80
C VAL A 391 -149.23 7.68 -134.67
N ILE A 392 -149.69 7.31 -133.46
CA ILE A 392 -151.10 7.06 -133.16
C ILE A 392 -151.93 8.35 -133.32
N GLN A 393 -151.44 9.47 -132.77
CA GLN A 393 -152.11 10.78 -132.89
C GLN A 393 -152.18 11.28 -134.34
N ALA A 394 -151.14 11.06 -135.16
CA ALA A 394 -151.13 11.42 -136.57
C ALA A 394 -152.17 10.61 -137.38
N HIS A 395 -152.32 9.32 -137.08
CA HIS A 395 -153.31 8.45 -137.74
C HIS A 395 -154.76 8.87 -137.40
N TRP A 396 -155.03 9.21 -136.14
CA TRP A 396 -156.34 9.68 -135.66
C TRP A 396 -156.73 11.07 -136.20
N ARG A 397 -155.78 12.02 -136.22
CA ARG A 397 -156.00 13.35 -136.82
C ARG A 397 -156.31 13.25 -138.32
N GLY A 398 -155.66 12.32 -139.03
CA GLY A 398 -155.98 12.01 -140.44
C GLY A 398 -157.37 11.40 -140.64
N PHE A 399 -157.87 10.58 -139.71
CA PHE A 399 -159.21 10.01 -139.76
C PHE A 399 -160.32 11.07 -139.57
N CYS A 400 -160.17 11.98 -138.60
CA CYS A 400 -161.13 13.05 -138.33
C CYS A 400 -161.28 14.04 -139.50
N VAL A 401 -160.18 14.42 -140.17
CA VAL A 401 -160.21 15.31 -141.35
C VAL A 401 -160.91 14.66 -142.56
N ARG A 402 -160.85 13.33 -142.70
CA ARG A 402 -161.54 12.59 -143.77
C ARG A 402 -163.04 12.44 -143.53
N LYS A 403 -163.50 12.54 -142.27
CA LYS A 403 -164.92 12.48 -141.89
C LYS A 403 -165.66 13.81 -142.13
N ALA A 404 -164.98 14.96 -141.99
CA ALA A 404 -165.58 16.30 -142.12
C ALA A 404 -165.82 16.77 -143.58
N MET A 405 -165.23 16.14 -144.59
CA MET A 405 -165.18 16.66 -145.98
C MET A 405 -166.19 16.01 -146.98
N LYS A 406 -167.36 15.49 -146.54
CA LYS A 406 -168.23 14.67 -147.45
C LYS A 406 -169.78 14.78 -147.44
N ALA A 407 -170.44 15.78 -146.84
CA ALA A 407 -171.90 16.00 -147.01
C ALA A 407 -172.30 17.50 -146.87
N ASN A 408 -172.30 18.33 -147.93
CA ASN A 408 -173.50 18.66 -148.74
C ASN A 408 -173.18 19.37 -150.09
N ALA A 409 -173.60 18.76 -151.22
CA ALA A 409 -174.09 19.35 -152.50
C ALA A 409 -174.28 18.25 -153.59
N LYS A 410 -175.51 18.02 -154.11
CA LYS A 410 -175.88 17.22 -155.32
C LYS A 410 -177.18 17.78 -155.98
N PRO A 411 -177.35 17.85 -157.33
CA PRO A 411 -178.72 17.77 -157.92
C PRO A 411 -178.90 16.92 -159.23
N LYS A 412 -180.09 16.29 -159.33
CA LYS A 412 -180.57 15.11 -160.14
C LYS A 412 -180.55 15.27 -161.69
N LYS A 413 -180.49 14.22 -162.55
CA LYS A 413 -181.52 13.20 -162.90
C LYS A 413 -180.94 12.10 -163.84
N GLY A 414 -181.15 10.78 -163.66
CA GLY A 414 -181.84 10.02 -162.61
C GLY A 414 -180.86 9.62 -161.50
N LYS A 415 -180.94 10.36 -160.39
CA LYS A 415 -179.95 10.52 -159.30
C LYS A 415 -178.49 10.83 -159.73
N LYS A 416 -178.35 11.86 -160.58
CA LYS A 416 -177.12 12.54 -161.04
C LYS A 416 -176.43 13.32 -159.88
N GLY A 417 -175.09 13.18 -159.71
CA GLY A 417 -174.15 14.05 -158.94
C GLY A 417 -173.30 13.44 -157.76
N LYS A 418 -171.95 13.64 -157.73
CA LYS A 418 -170.86 13.68 -156.64
C LYS A 418 -170.37 12.44 -155.77
N GLY A 419 -169.05 12.03 -155.82
CA GLY A 419 -168.18 11.43 -154.72
C GLY A 419 -167.04 10.31 -154.94
N LYS A 420 -165.76 10.52 -154.47
CA LYS A 420 -164.75 9.67 -153.66
C LYS A 420 -163.23 9.61 -154.13
N LYS A 421 -162.28 9.71 -153.15
CA LYS A 421 -160.82 10.08 -153.11
C LYS A 421 -159.85 8.93 -152.67
N GLY A 422 -158.54 9.08 -152.94
CA GLY A 422 -157.39 8.52 -152.18
C GLY A 422 -156.70 7.30 -152.81
N LYS A 423 -155.42 7.46 -153.23
CA LYS A 423 -154.50 6.38 -153.58
C LYS A 423 -153.33 6.43 -152.60
#